data_AF-A0A6J2UC88-F1
#
_entry.id   AF-A0A6J2UC88-F1
#
_cell.length_a   1.000
_cell.length_b   1.000
_cell.length_c   1.000
_cell.angle_alpha   90.00
_cell.angle_beta   90.00
_cell.angle_gamma   90.00
#
_symmetry.space_group_name_H-M   'P 1'
#
loop_
_entity.id
_entity.type
_entity.pdbx_description
1 polymer ?
#
loop_
_entity_poly.entity_id
_entity_poly.type
_entity_poly.pdbx_seq_one_letter_code
_entity_poly.pdbx_strand_id
1 'polypeptide(L)'
;MWLALYTPPSTKPSAPTSITAPNIIPRKLKILSASSGGRVAVSAEADPIPLCLEYATPETIPKHVQQLFEHYQDTKQSNSEILFLLIYALAVECGFVEEHVYREKRHLLKPVPGISCFHAGNVRIATTIPPVYTHLHSDTVFSMQLRTVTERQSAEDAVVAVLQSRLMVVEMGDMLMITLSPAPPRSERGYSVCLPISRYVLNLQMKNKQLFSRFRKLDNLSFELREKIFYPMRVQQLTALDVQLQPTLLGLPDELYPKILKYLDRKQLNVVAKVNRQLNSFSKDVKPK
;
A
#
# COMPACT_ATOMS: atom_id res chain seq x y z
N MET A 1 -15.27 9.54 -54.68
CA MET A 1 -15.92 8.65 -53.69
C MET A 1 -15.56 7.22 -54.10
N TRP A 2 -14.44 6.72 -53.57
CA TRP A 2 -13.86 5.40 -53.88
C TRP A 2 -13.71 4.64 -52.57
N LEU A 3 -14.28 3.43 -52.52
CA LEU A 3 -14.11 2.45 -51.45
C LEU A 3 -12.76 1.73 -51.64
N ALA A 4 -11.93 1.69 -50.60
CA ALA A 4 -10.81 0.77 -50.52
C ALA A 4 -10.84 0.07 -49.15
N LEU A 5 -11.16 -1.22 -49.20
CA LEU A 5 -11.08 -2.18 -48.11
C LEU A 5 -9.61 -2.39 -47.74
N TYR A 6 -9.26 -2.19 -46.48
CA TYR A 6 -7.96 -2.58 -45.93
C TYR A 6 -8.17 -3.71 -44.91
N THR A 7 -7.77 -4.92 -45.29
CA THR A 7 -7.68 -6.08 -44.41
C THR A 7 -6.24 -6.23 -43.88
N PRO A 8 -6.01 -6.36 -42.57
CA PRO A 8 -4.68 -6.65 -42.04
C PRO A 8 -4.32 -8.15 -42.17
N PRO A 9 -3.03 -8.50 -42.37
CA PRO A 9 -2.59 -9.87 -42.47
C PRO A 9 -2.52 -10.58 -41.11
N SER A 10 -2.96 -11.84 -41.13
CA SER A 10 -2.87 -12.83 -40.06
C SER A 10 -1.44 -13.37 -39.95
N THR A 11 -0.84 -13.27 -38.77
CA THR A 11 0.41 -13.98 -38.41
C THR A 11 0.15 -14.88 -37.21
N LYS A 12 0.34 -16.19 -37.43
CA LYS A 12 0.25 -17.27 -36.45
C LYS A 12 1.38 -17.18 -35.40
N PRO A 13 1.15 -17.72 -34.18
CA PRO A 13 2.08 -17.64 -33.06
C PRO A 13 3.27 -18.61 -33.21
N SER A 14 4.48 -18.11 -32.99
CA SER A 14 5.70 -18.91 -32.79
C SER A 14 5.92 -19.21 -31.30
N ALA A 15 6.28 -20.46 -31.01
CA ALA A 15 6.46 -21.03 -29.69
C ALA A 15 7.58 -20.38 -28.85
N PRO A 16 7.48 -20.39 -27.50
CA PRO A 16 8.52 -19.89 -26.61
C PRO A 16 9.68 -20.89 -26.48
N THR A 17 10.88 -20.40 -26.77
CA THR A 17 12.16 -21.08 -26.55
C THR A 17 12.47 -21.15 -25.06
N SER A 18 12.78 -22.35 -24.57
CA SER A 18 13.26 -22.63 -23.21
C SER A 18 14.61 -21.95 -22.95
N ILE A 19 14.70 -21.13 -21.90
CA ILE A 19 15.98 -20.65 -21.37
C ILE A 19 16.22 -21.31 -20.02
N THR A 20 17.35 -22.03 -19.99
CA THR A 20 17.89 -22.88 -18.95
C THR A 20 18.32 -22.06 -17.72
N ALA A 21 17.85 -22.44 -16.54
CA ALA A 21 18.31 -21.90 -15.26
C ALA A 21 19.71 -22.46 -14.90
N PRO A 22 20.68 -21.63 -14.46
CA PRO A 22 21.94 -22.13 -13.94
C PRO A 22 21.76 -22.67 -12.52
N ASN A 23 22.21 -23.91 -12.38
CA ASN A 23 22.23 -24.76 -11.20
C ASN A 23 23.32 -24.27 -10.22
N ILE A 24 22.96 -23.80 -9.02
CA ILE A 24 23.94 -23.47 -7.97
C ILE A 24 23.61 -24.26 -6.69
N ILE A 25 24.51 -25.18 -6.40
CA ILE A 25 24.55 -26.08 -5.24
C ILE A 25 24.87 -25.27 -3.97
N PRO A 26 24.13 -25.41 -2.85
CA PRO A 26 24.52 -24.78 -1.59
C PRO A 26 25.66 -25.56 -0.92
N ARG A 27 26.83 -24.91 -0.80
CA ARG A 27 27.96 -25.40 0.01
C ARG A 27 27.65 -25.24 1.50
N LYS A 28 27.84 -26.34 2.24
CA LYS A 28 27.71 -26.48 3.70
C LYS A 28 28.47 -25.37 4.46
N LEU A 29 27.76 -24.65 5.33
CA LEU A 29 28.35 -23.80 6.37
C LEU A 29 28.93 -24.67 7.50
N LYS A 30 30.21 -24.42 7.80
CA LYS A 30 30.99 -25.06 8.85
C LYS A 30 30.75 -24.32 10.16
N ILE A 31 30.24 -25.03 11.16
CA ILE A 31 30.10 -24.55 12.54
C ILE A 31 31.50 -24.56 13.18
N LEU A 32 31.94 -23.42 13.71
CA LEU A 32 33.06 -23.32 14.64
C LEU A 32 32.57 -22.59 15.90
N SER A 33 32.56 -23.32 17.00
CA SER A 33 32.44 -22.84 18.37
C SER A 33 33.81 -22.44 18.91
N ALA A 34 33.89 -21.37 19.69
CA ALA A 34 34.53 -21.35 21.02
C ALA A 34 34.43 -19.96 21.68
N SER A 35 34.26 -20.02 22.99
CA SER A 35 34.08 -19.00 24.02
C SER A 35 35.23 -18.02 24.24
N SER A 36 34.95 -16.83 24.78
CA SER A 36 35.37 -16.42 26.14
C SER A 36 34.94 -14.98 26.47
N GLY A 37 34.84 -14.69 27.77
CA GLY A 37 34.02 -13.62 28.34
C GLY A 37 34.56 -12.19 28.21
N GLY A 38 33.65 -11.23 28.40
CA GLY A 38 33.99 -9.82 28.50
C GLY A 38 32.77 -8.91 28.57
N ARG A 39 32.41 -8.51 29.80
CA ARG A 39 31.57 -7.37 30.21
C ARG A 39 30.17 -7.27 29.58
N VAL A 40 29.16 -7.41 30.43
CA VAL A 40 27.77 -7.04 30.16
C VAL A 40 27.72 -5.54 29.83
N ALA A 41 27.77 -5.22 28.54
CA ALA A 41 27.27 -3.95 28.06
C ALA A 41 25.76 -3.96 28.28
N VAL A 42 25.27 -2.94 28.96
CA VAL A 42 23.84 -2.64 29.00
C VAL A 42 23.40 -2.48 27.55
N SER A 43 22.72 -3.49 27.02
CA SER A 43 22.12 -3.42 25.69
C SER A 43 21.24 -2.19 25.65
N ALA A 44 21.61 -1.21 24.82
CA ALA A 44 20.65 -0.25 24.31
C ALA A 44 19.49 -1.08 23.78
N GLU A 45 18.30 -0.94 24.38
CA GLU A 45 17.09 -1.54 23.84
C GLU A 45 17.00 -1.07 22.39
N ALA A 46 17.17 -2.00 21.44
CA ALA A 46 17.05 -1.69 20.04
C ALA A 46 15.66 -1.11 19.80
N ASP A 47 15.60 0.10 19.27
CA ASP A 47 14.33 0.78 19.02
C ASP A 47 13.36 -0.16 18.27
N PRO A 48 12.09 -0.21 18.68
CA PRO A 48 11.12 -1.11 18.08
C PRO A 48 10.99 -0.83 16.58
N ILE A 49 11.07 -1.88 15.76
CA ILE A 49 11.00 -1.75 14.31
C ILE A 49 9.65 -1.13 13.92
N PRO A 50 9.63 0.00 13.19
CA PRO A 50 8.40 0.71 12.89
C PRO A 50 7.47 -0.13 12.00
N LEU A 51 6.17 0.00 12.24
CA LEU A 51 5.15 -0.70 11.46
C LEU A 51 4.88 -0.03 10.11
N CYS A 52 4.86 1.31 10.10
CA CYS A 52 4.53 2.15 8.96
C CYS A 52 5.67 3.12 8.63
N LEU A 53 5.73 3.59 7.38
CA LEU A 53 6.77 4.48 6.86
C LEU A 53 6.80 5.83 7.58
N GLU A 54 5.66 6.30 8.09
CA GLU A 54 5.56 7.55 8.85
C GLU A 54 6.39 7.55 10.15
N TYR A 55 6.65 6.37 10.72
CA TYR A 55 7.44 6.19 11.94
C TYR A 55 8.89 5.77 11.64
N ALA A 56 9.30 5.82 10.37
CA ALA A 56 10.66 5.52 9.98
C ALA A 56 11.63 6.58 10.49
N THR A 57 12.78 6.14 10.99
CA THR A 57 13.90 6.99 11.38
C THR A 57 15.05 6.81 10.39
N PRO A 58 16.10 7.66 10.44
CA PRO A 58 17.29 7.45 9.61
C PRO A 58 18.02 6.12 9.87
N GLU A 59 17.76 5.49 11.02
CA GLU A 59 18.43 4.27 11.50
C GLU A 59 17.55 3.03 11.33
N THR A 60 16.22 3.20 11.38
CA THR A 60 15.24 2.12 11.34
C THR A 60 14.11 2.40 10.36
N ILE A 61 13.86 1.46 9.45
CA ILE A 61 12.73 1.51 8.51
C ILE A 61 11.84 0.27 8.64
N PRO A 62 10.56 0.33 8.25
CA PRO A 62 9.66 -0.81 8.34
C PRO A 62 10.14 -2.00 7.51
N LYS A 63 9.92 -3.22 8.02
CA LYS A 63 10.36 -4.46 7.34
C LYS A 63 9.81 -4.59 5.91
N HIS A 64 8.57 -4.17 5.67
CA HIS A 64 7.96 -4.26 4.36
C HIS A 64 8.66 -3.34 3.33
N VAL A 65 9.19 -2.20 3.78
CA VAL A 65 10.00 -1.28 2.95
C VAL A 65 11.37 -1.90 2.68
N GLN A 66 12.00 -2.53 3.69
CA GLN A 66 13.25 -3.26 3.50
C GLN A 66 13.10 -4.34 2.44
N GLN A 67 12.07 -5.18 2.57
CA GLN A 67 11.73 -6.24 1.62
C GLN A 67 11.50 -5.70 0.21
N LEU A 68 10.74 -4.60 0.06
CA LEU A 68 10.53 -3.98 -1.24
C LEU A 68 11.87 -3.59 -1.89
N PHE A 69 12.77 -2.94 -1.15
CA PHE A 69 14.04 -2.46 -1.69
C PHE A 69 15.14 -3.53 -1.81
N GLU A 70 15.00 -4.70 -1.17
CA GLU A 70 15.89 -5.85 -1.37
C GLU A 70 15.92 -6.28 -2.85
N HIS A 71 14.78 -6.20 -3.55
CA HIS A 71 14.68 -6.50 -4.98
C HIS A 71 15.48 -5.55 -5.89
N TYR A 72 15.91 -4.41 -5.35
CA TYR A 72 16.47 -3.28 -6.11
C TYR A 72 17.92 -2.94 -5.69
N GLN A 73 18.54 -3.71 -4.79
CA GLN A 73 19.89 -3.37 -4.28
C GLN A 73 20.99 -3.41 -5.36
N ASP A 74 20.86 -4.30 -6.34
CA ASP A 74 21.86 -4.51 -7.39
C ASP A 74 21.60 -3.69 -8.66
N THR A 75 20.48 -2.97 -8.72
CA THR A 75 20.10 -2.14 -9.88
C THR A 75 20.34 -0.66 -9.57
N LYS A 76 20.68 0.12 -10.59
CA LYS A 76 20.92 1.56 -10.44
C LYS A 76 19.62 2.32 -10.66
N GLN A 77 18.94 2.73 -9.60
CA GLN A 77 17.73 3.55 -9.70
C GLN A 77 18.04 5.05 -9.63
N SER A 78 17.24 5.84 -10.34
CA SER A 78 17.21 7.28 -10.16
C SER A 78 16.56 7.66 -8.82
N ASN A 79 16.77 8.90 -8.35
CA ASN A 79 16.12 9.37 -7.13
C ASN A 79 14.59 9.42 -7.29
N SER A 80 14.12 9.72 -8.50
CA SER A 80 12.71 9.74 -8.87
C SER A 80 12.09 8.36 -8.79
N GLU A 81 12.79 7.34 -9.29
CA GLU A 81 12.34 5.94 -9.23
C GLU A 81 12.34 5.41 -7.79
N ILE A 82 13.35 5.76 -6.99
CA ILE A 82 13.36 5.44 -5.54
C ILE A 82 12.16 6.08 -4.83
N LEU A 83 11.88 7.36 -5.13
CA LEU A 83 10.72 8.05 -4.55
C LEU A 83 9.40 7.44 -5.05
N PHE A 84 9.34 7.02 -6.31
CA PHE A 84 8.20 6.28 -6.87
C PHE A 84 7.95 4.96 -6.13
N LEU A 85 8.98 4.19 -5.81
CA LEU A 85 8.86 2.96 -5.02
C LEU A 85 8.43 3.24 -3.56
N LEU A 86 8.89 4.34 -2.95
CA LEU A 86 8.38 4.80 -1.65
C LEU A 86 6.89 5.17 -1.71
N ILE A 87 6.46 5.84 -2.77
CA ILE A 87 5.04 6.15 -3.00
C ILE A 87 4.22 4.85 -3.13
N TYR A 88 4.75 3.82 -3.80
CA TYR A 88 4.11 2.51 -3.84
C TYR A 88 4.01 1.86 -2.46
N ALA A 89 5.07 1.88 -1.64
CA ALA A 89 5.00 1.37 -0.28
C ALA A 89 3.88 2.06 0.54
N LEU A 90 3.73 3.38 0.39
CA LEU A 90 2.63 4.13 1.01
C LEU A 90 1.27 3.75 0.45
N ALA A 91 1.15 3.51 -0.86
CA ALA A 91 -0.08 3.02 -1.46
C ALA A 91 -0.52 1.70 -0.81
N VAL A 92 0.45 0.80 -0.57
CA VAL A 92 0.22 -0.49 0.10
C VAL A 92 -0.25 -0.31 1.55
N GLU A 93 0.36 0.62 2.30
CA GLU A 93 -0.12 0.98 3.64
C GLU A 93 -1.54 1.57 3.63
N CYS A 94 -1.96 2.20 2.53
CA CYS A 94 -3.30 2.75 2.34
C CYS A 94 -4.31 1.74 1.78
N GLY A 95 -3.91 0.48 1.63
CA GLY A 95 -4.79 -0.61 1.20
C GLY A 95 -4.95 -0.72 -0.32
N PHE A 96 -4.03 -0.16 -1.08
CA PHE A 96 -3.88 -0.39 -2.52
C PHE A 96 -2.84 -1.49 -2.77
N VAL A 97 -3.00 -2.28 -3.81
CA VAL A 97 -2.00 -3.28 -4.22
C VAL A 97 -1.82 -3.18 -5.73
N GLU A 98 -0.59 -3.34 -6.23
CA GLU A 98 -0.36 -3.37 -7.67
C GLU A 98 -1.11 -4.57 -8.30
N GLU A 99 -1.68 -4.37 -9.49
CA GLU A 99 -2.61 -5.31 -10.11
C GLU A 99 -2.00 -6.71 -10.35
N HIS A 100 -0.74 -6.81 -10.78
CA HIS A 100 -0.04 -8.09 -10.95
C HIS A 100 0.18 -8.78 -9.60
N VAL A 101 0.67 -8.05 -8.59
CA VAL A 101 0.82 -8.56 -7.21
C VAL A 101 -0.53 -9.03 -6.65
N TYR A 102 -1.59 -8.28 -6.89
CA TYR A 102 -2.95 -8.66 -6.48
C TYR A 102 -3.37 -9.97 -7.14
N ARG A 103 -3.19 -10.12 -8.46
CA ARG A 103 -3.56 -11.36 -9.17
C ARG A 103 -2.83 -12.58 -8.64
N GLU A 104 -1.54 -12.45 -8.36
CA GLU A 104 -0.74 -13.57 -7.83
C GLU A 104 -1.11 -13.91 -6.38
N LYS A 105 -1.28 -12.90 -5.52
CA LYS A 105 -1.45 -13.08 -4.07
C LYS A 105 -2.89 -12.97 -3.57
N ARG A 106 -3.89 -12.81 -4.44
CA ARG A 106 -5.30 -12.59 -4.04
C ARG A 106 -5.81 -13.56 -2.97
N HIS A 107 -5.40 -14.83 -3.06
CA HIS A 107 -5.83 -15.90 -2.16
C HIS A 107 -5.23 -15.78 -0.75
N LEU A 108 -4.18 -14.98 -0.57
CA LEU A 108 -3.53 -14.71 0.71
C LEU A 108 -3.94 -13.35 1.30
N LEU A 109 -4.47 -12.45 0.47
CA LEU A 109 -4.87 -11.10 0.88
C LEU A 109 -6.18 -11.17 1.66
N LYS A 110 -6.17 -10.64 2.88
CA LYS A 110 -7.35 -10.53 3.71
C LYS A 110 -8.22 -9.35 3.27
N PRO A 111 -9.56 -9.46 3.34
CA PRO A 111 -10.42 -8.31 3.10
C PRO A 111 -10.11 -7.18 4.10
N VAL A 112 -10.14 -5.93 3.62
CA VAL A 112 -9.98 -4.73 4.46
C VAL A 112 -11.32 -3.99 4.48
N PRO A 113 -11.88 -3.68 5.67
CA PRO A 113 -13.18 -3.02 5.76
C PRO A 113 -13.09 -1.57 5.24
N GLY A 114 -14.22 -0.97 4.87
CA GLY A 114 -14.27 0.40 4.35
C GLY A 114 -13.75 1.46 5.34
N ILE A 115 -13.92 1.20 6.65
CA ILE A 115 -13.49 2.07 7.75
C ILE A 115 -11.98 2.03 8.04
N SER A 116 -11.24 1.06 7.46
CA SER A 116 -9.79 0.96 7.60
C SER A 116 -9.12 1.01 6.24
N CYS A 117 -7.88 1.49 6.21
CA CYS A 117 -7.03 1.43 5.03
C CYS A 117 -5.80 0.53 5.25
N PHE A 118 -5.44 0.23 6.51
CA PHE A 118 -4.21 -0.50 6.83
C PHE A 118 -4.51 -1.93 7.31
N HIS A 119 -3.74 -2.88 6.77
CA HIS A 119 -3.71 -4.26 7.27
C HIS A 119 -2.29 -4.82 7.16
N ALA A 120 -1.60 -4.97 8.30
CA ALA A 120 -0.18 -5.36 8.36
C ALA A 120 0.16 -6.65 7.59
N GLY A 121 -0.72 -7.66 7.60
CA GLY A 121 -0.53 -8.91 6.84
C GLY A 121 -0.48 -8.66 5.33
N ASN A 122 -1.52 -8.05 4.77
CA ASN A 122 -1.57 -7.63 3.37
C ASN A 122 -0.38 -6.76 2.97
N VAL A 123 0.02 -5.80 3.80
CA VAL A 123 1.18 -4.94 3.53
C VAL A 123 2.44 -5.78 3.33
N ARG A 124 2.72 -6.72 4.24
CA ARG A 124 3.87 -7.62 4.12
C ARG A 124 3.79 -8.52 2.88
N ILE A 125 2.61 -9.05 2.58
CA ILE A 125 2.41 -9.93 1.41
C ILE A 125 2.66 -9.14 0.13
N ALA A 126 2.11 -7.93 0.00
CA ALA A 126 2.19 -7.12 -1.20
C ALA A 126 3.61 -6.59 -1.49
N THR A 127 4.48 -6.53 -0.49
CA THR A 127 5.89 -6.12 -0.66
C THR A 127 6.86 -7.29 -0.80
N THR A 128 6.38 -8.54 -0.82
CA THR A 128 7.25 -9.71 -1.04
C THR A 128 7.64 -9.94 -2.50
N ILE A 129 6.99 -9.20 -3.41
CA ILE A 129 7.22 -9.27 -4.86
C ILE A 129 7.46 -7.84 -5.35
N PRO A 130 8.41 -7.64 -6.28
CA PRO A 130 8.60 -6.34 -6.90
C PRO A 130 7.34 -5.91 -7.67
N PRO A 131 6.84 -4.68 -7.48
CA PRO A 131 5.72 -4.18 -8.27
C PRO A 131 6.07 -4.09 -9.75
N VAL A 132 5.09 -4.36 -10.61
CA VAL A 132 5.24 -4.15 -12.05
C VAL A 132 4.83 -2.72 -12.41
N TYR A 133 5.73 -1.99 -13.05
CA TYR A 133 5.49 -0.64 -13.55
C TYR A 133 6.15 -0.40 -14.89
N THR A 134 5.65 0.59 -15.63
CA THR A 134 6.16 0.95 -16.96
C THR A 134 6.95 2.24 -16.90
N HIS A 135 8.09 2.26 -17.60
CA HIS A 135 8.84 3.46 -17.92
C HIS A 135 8.33 4.04 -19.24
N LEU A 136 7.97 5.31 -19.23
CA LEU A 136 7.52 6.06 -20.40
C LEU A 136 8.39 7.32 -20.53
N HIS A 137 8.54 7.81 -21.77
CA HIS A 137 9.28 9.05 -22.09
C HIS A 137 10.66 9.14 -21.43
N SER A 138 11.62 8.34 -21.90
CA SER A 138 13.03 8.43 -21.47
C SER A 138 13.22 8.38 -19.95
N ASP A 139 12.52 7.48 -19.27
CA ASP A 139 12.58 7.26 -17.81
C ASP A 139 12.11 8.45 -16.94
N THR A 140 11.40 9.42 -17.52
CA THR A 140 10.82 10.54 -16.77
C THR A 140 9.39 10.28 -16.29
N VAL A 141 8.73 9.24 -16.81
CA VAL A 141 7.35 8.90 -16.44
C VAL A 141 7.28 7.46 -15.97
N PHE A 142 6.81 7.27 -14.74
CA PHE A 142 6.53 5.97 -14.13
C PHE A 142 5.03 5.78 -14.01
N SER A 143 4.53 4.59 -14.36
CA SER A 143 3.10 4.29 -14.25
C SER A 143 2.87 2.87 -13.79
N MET A 144 1.91 2.67 -12.87
CA MET A 144 1.44 1.36 -12.44
C MET A 144 -0.07 1.34 -12.23
N GLN A 145 -0.66 0.14 -12.29
CA GLN A 145 -2.07 -0.07 -12.00
C GLN A 145 -2.20 -0.57 -10.55
N LEU A 146 -3.06 0.09 -9.80
CA LEU A 146 -3.35 -0.20 -8.40
C LEU A 146 -4.79 -0.64 -8.25
N ARG A 147 -5.02 -1.56 -7.31
CA ARG A 147 -6.34 -2.05 -6.93
C ARG A 147 -6.54 -1.92 -5.43
N THR A 148 -7.69 -1.38 -5.04
CA THR A 148 -8.06 -1.25 -3.63
C THR A 148 -8.53 -2.57 -3.08
N VAL A 149 -7.89 -3.05 -2.02
CA VAL A 149 -8.29 -4.25 -1.29
C VAL A 149 -9.46 -3.89 -0.38
N THR A 150 -10.59 -4.55 -0.60
CA THR A 150 -11.82 -4.34 0.18
C THR A 150 -12.48 -5.68 0.55
N GLU A 151 -13.49 -5.63 1.41
CA GLU A 151 -14.32 -6.79 1.76
C GLU A 151 -15.20 -7.27 0.59
N ARG A 152 -15.63 -6.36 -0.28
CA ARG A 152 -16.36 -6.72 -1.51
C ARG A 152 -15.40 -7.18 -2.59
N GLN A 153 -14.86 -8.38 -2.43
CA GLN A 153 -14.12 -9.08 -3.47
C GLN A 153 -15.12 -9.72 -4.45
N SER A 154 -15.83 -8.90 -5.22
CA SER A 154 -16.69 -9.40 -6.31
C SER A 154 -15.85 -9.69 -7.55
N ALA A 155 -16.19 -10.78 -8.24
CA ALA A 155 -15.65 -11.09 -9.57
C ALA A 155 -16.37 -10.32 -10.69
N GLU A 156 -17.36 -9.50 -10.36
CA GLU A 156 -18.07 -8.66 -11.32
C GLU A 156 -17.17 -7.55 -11.85
N ASP A 157 -16.99 -7.52 -13.17
CA ASP A 157 -16.12 -6.56 -13.87
C ASP A 157 -16.41 -5.10 -13.52
N ALA A 158 -17.68 -4.76 -13.26
CA ALA A 158 -18.08 -3.42 -12.86
C ALA A 158 -17.50 -3.01 -11.49
N VAL A 159 -17.53 -3.90 -10.49
CA VAL A 159 -16.96 -3.66 -9.16
C VAL A 159 -15.44 -3.61 -9.24
N VAL A 160 -14.85 -4.48 -10.06
CA VAL A 160 -13.40 -4.48 -10.32
C VAL A 160 -12.94 -3.14 -10.89
N ALA A 161 -13.65 -2.62 -11.90
CA ALA A 161 -13.31 -1.36 -12.54
C ALA A 161 -13.39 -0.17 -11.57
N VAL A 162 -14.31 -0.18 -10.60
CA VAL A 162 -14.42 0.86 -9.57
C VAL A 162 -13.21 0.85 -8.63
N LEU A 163 -12.72 -0.34 -8.26
CA LEU A 163 -11.59 -0.50 -7.33
C LEU A 163 -10.22 -0.29 -7.98
N GLN A 164 -10.16 -0.16 -9.31
CA GLN A 164 -8.92 0.05 -10.05
C GLN A 164 -8.59 1.54 -10.22
N SER A 165 -7.31 1.84 -10.10
CA SER A 165 -6.76 3.18 -10.24
C SER A 165 -5.37 3.11 -10.86
N ARG A 166 -4.99 4.15 -11.60
CA ARG A 166 -3.68 4.29 -12.21
C ARG A 166 -2.88 5.32 -11.44
N LEU A 167 -1.75 4.89 -10.87
CA LEU A 167 -0.73 5.77 -10.33
C LEU A 167 0.23 6.14 -11.45
N MET A 168 0.36 7.44 -11.71
CA MET A 168 1.31 8.01 -12.65
C MET A 168 2.18 9.03 -11.93
N VAL A 169 3.47 8.99 -12.23
CA VAL A 169 4.46 9.89 -11.65
C VAL A 169 5.32 10.45 -12.78
N VAL A 170 5.42 11.77 -12.86
CA VAL A 170 6.15 12.50 -13.91
C VAL A 170 7.24 13.34 -13.26
N GLU A 171 8.48 13.10 -13.63
CA GLU A 171 9.63 13.91 -13.27
C GLU A 171 9.65 15.22 -14.07
N MET A 172 9.70 16.34 -13.36
CA MET A 172 9.71 17.69 -13.90
C MET A 172 10.88 18.46 -13.26
N GLY A 173 12.10 18.20 -13.73
CA GLY A 173 13.30 18.77 -13.14
C GLY A 173 13.59 18.20 -11.75
N ASP A 174 13.53 19.03 -10.71
CA ASP A 174 13.72 18.62 -9.32
C ASP A 174 12.41 18.27 -8.59
N MET A 175 11.29 18.36 -9.30
CA MET A 175 9.95 18.07 -8.80
C MET A 175 9.40 16.78 -9.40
N LEU A 176 8.52 16.14 -8.66
CA LEU A 176 7.82 14.93 -9.05
C LEU A 176 6.31 15.19 -8.99
N MET A 177 5.63 15.18 -10.13
CA MET A 177 4.17 15.27 -10.18
C MET A 177 3.58 13.87 -10.05
N ILE A 178 2.81 13.66 -9.00
CA ILE A 178 2.18 12.38 -8.67
C ILE A 178 0.70 12.55 -8.95
N THR A 179 0.13 11.60 -9.69
CA THR A 179 -1.29 11.58 -10.06
C THR A 179 -1.85 10.19 -9.85
N LEU A 180 -2.93 10.09 -9.07
CA LEU A 180 -3.73 8.88 -8.92
C LEU A 180 -5.10 9.13 -9.57
N SER A 181 -5.39 8.38 -10.62
CA SER A 181 -6.63 8.52 -11.39
C SER A 181 -7.41 7.21 -11.42
N PRO A 182 -8.74 7.24 -11.54
CA PRO A 182 -9.53 6.03 -11.78
C PRO A 182 -9.06 5.32 -13.06
N ALA A 183 -9.05 3.99 -13.08
CA ALA A 183 -8.70 3.27 -14.30
C ALA A 183 -9.79 3.47 -15.38
N PRO A 184 -9.41 3.54 -16.67
CA PRO A 184 -10.38 3.53 -17.77
C PRO A 184 -11.32 2.32 -17.65
N PRO A 185 -12.61 2.46 -18.01
CA PRO A 185 -13.21 3.56 -18.80
C PRO A 185 -13.77 4.72 -17.96
N ARG A 186 -13.45 4.80 -16.66
CA ARG A 186 -14.08 5.79 -15.77
C ARG A 186 -13.50 7.20 -16.02
N SER A 187 -14.37 8.20 -16.10
CA SER A 187 -14.01 9.62 -16.29
C SER A 187 -14.11 10.44 -15.00
N GLU A 188 -14.18 9.78 -13.84
CA GLU A 188 -14.16 10.49 -12.56
C GLU A 188 -12.84 11.20 -12.33
N ARG A 189 -12.85 12.21 -11.45
CA ARG A 189 -11.66 13.00 -11.14
C ARG A 189 -10.54 12.12 -10.55
N GLY A 190 -9.31 12.44 -10.94
CA GLY A 190 -8.09 11.99 -10.25
C GLY A 190 -7.62 13.02 -9.22
N TYR A 191 -6.59 12.63 -8.48
CA TYR A 191 -5.95 13.45 -7.46
C TYR A 191 -4.47 13.60 -7.78
N SER A 192 -3.93 14.81 -7.64
CA SER A 192 -2.53 15.09 -7.98
C SER A 192 -1.85 15.98 -6.96
N VAL A 193 -0.54 15.79 -6.78
CA VAL A 193 0.34 16.61 -5.93
C VAL A 193 1.73 16.67 -6.54
N CYS A 194 2.44 17.78 -6.33
CA CYS A 194 3.83 17.92 -6.75
C CYS A 194 4.74 17.92 -5.52
N LEU A 195 5.78 17.08 -5.54
CA LEU A 195 6.73 16.90 -4.45
C LEU A 195 8.17 17.19 -4.90
N PRO A 196 8.98 17.92 -4.12
CA PRO A 196 10.41 18.07 -4.41
C PRO A 196 11.15 16.78 -4.11
N ILE A 197 11.89 16.24 -5.09
CA ILE A 197 12.59 14.94 -4.98
C ILE A 197 13.64 14.99 -3.87
N SER A 198 14.44 16.07 -3.85
CA SER A 198 15.55 16.28 -2.91
C SER A 198 15.13 16.39 -1.45
N ARG A 199 13.85 16.67 -1.18
CA ARG A 199 13.29 16.74 0.19
C ARG A 199 13.15 15.38 0.84
N TYR A 200 12.92 14.34 0.05
CA TYR A 200 12.61 12.99 0.52
C TYR A 200 13.72 11.98 0.24
N VAL A 201 14.45 12.16 -0.87
CA VAL A 201 15.55 11.28 -1.28
C VAL A 201 16.82 12.10 -1.49
N LEU A 202 17.81 11.87 -0.64
CA LEU A 202 19.11 12.53 -0.76
C LEU A 202 19.92 11.95 -1.92
N ASN A 203 20.57 12.86 -2.67
CA ASN A 203 21.51 12.51 -3.74
C ASN A 203 22.90 12.16 -3.19
N LEU A 204 22.96 11.28 -2.20
CA LEU A 204 24.20 10.82 -1.57
C LEU A 204 24.38 9.34 -1.88
N GLN A 205 25.27 9.04 -2.82
CA GLN A 205 25.71 7.68 -3.12
C GLN A 205 26.88 7.35 -2.19
N MET A 206 26.58 7.04 -0.92
CA MET A 206 27.62 6.65 0.02
C MET A 206 27.94 5.17 -0.16
N LYS A 207 29.18 4.87 -0.60
CA LYS A 207 29.70 3.50 -0.63
C LYS A 207 29.52 2.88 0.76
N ASN A 208 28.92 1.69 0.82
CA ASN A 208 28.68 0.89 2.04
C ASN A 208 27.60 1.39 3.01
N LYS A 209 26.73 2.33 2.63
CA LYS A 209 25.53 2.64 3.44
C LYS A 209 24.27 2.05 2.82
N GLN A 210 23.36 1.62 3.70
CA GLN A 210 22.06 1.12 3.29
C GLN A 210 21.24 2.21 2.59
N LEU A 211 20.47 1.82 1.57
CA LEU A 211 19.67 2.73 0.73
C LEU A 211 18.79 3.67 1.57
N PHE A 212 18.20 3.16 2.63
CA PHE A 212 17.27 3.90 3.47
C PHE A 212 17.89 5.04 4.27
N SER A 213 19.21 5.08 4.44
CA SER A 213 19.91 6.24 5.01
C SER A 213 19.75 7.52 4.17
N ARG A 214 19.29 7.38 2.92
CA ARG A 214 18.99 8.48 1.98
C ARG A 214 17.61 9.08 2.21
N PHE A 215 16.72 8.41 2.95
CA PHE A 215 15.34 8.85 3.13
C PHE A 215 15.23 9.93 4.21
N ARG A 216 14.42 10.95 3.95
CA ARG A 216 14.16 12.06 4.87
C ARG A 216 12.69 12.43 4.87
N LYS A 217 12.20 12.97 5.98
CA LYS A 217 10.84 13.53 6.13
C LYS A 217 9.74 12.56 5.68
N LEU A 218 9.89 11.28 6.03
CA LEU A 218 8.98 10.21 5.64
C LEU A 218 7.60 10.34 6.32
N ASP A 219 7.57 10.89 7.52
CA ASP A 219 6.37 11.36 8.23
C ASP A 219 5.57 12.35 7.36
N ASN A 220 6.25 13.37 6.84
CA ASN A 220 5.64 14.40 6.01
C ASN A 220 5.23 13.87 4.62
N LEU A 221 6.04 13.00 4.02
CA LEU A 221 5.68 12.30 2.77
C LEU A 221 4.40 11.47 2.95
N SER A 222 4.35 10.71 4.04
CA SER A 222 3.21 9.85 4.39
C SER A 222 1.95 10.68 4.57
N PHE A 223 2.02 11.74 5.38
CA PHE A 223 0.90 12.64 5.62
C PHE A 223 0.40 13.27 4.32
N GLU A 224 1.29 13.84 3.51
CA GLU A 224 0.91 14.55 2.29
C GLU A 224 0.25 13.63 1.25
N LEU A 225 0.78 12.43 1.05
CA LEU A 225 0.23 11.48 0.08
C LEU A 225 -1.04 10.78 0.59
N ARG A 226 -1.10 10.44 1.88
CA ARG A 226 -2.31 9.88 2.48
C ARG A 226 -3.47 10.85 2.34
N GLU A 227 -3.29 12.09 2.79
CA GLU A 227 -4.36 13.10 2.83
C GLU A 227 -4.78 13.59 1.44
N LYS A 228 -3.82 13.82 0.53
CA LYS A 228 -4.14 14.45 -0.77
C LYS A 228 -4.41 13.47 -1.90
N ILE A 229 -3.90 12.23 -1.82
CA ILE A 229 -3.93 11.28 -2.94
C ILE A 229 -4.69 10.01 -2.57
N PHE A 230 -4.20 9.25 -1.60
CA PHE A 230 -4.69 7.88 -1.36
C PHE A 230 -6.03 7.85 -0.64
N TYR A 231 -6.21 8.65 0.42
CA TYR A 231 -7.46 8.69 1.16
C TYR A 231 -8.62 9.22 0.29
N PRO A 232 -8.49 10.34 -0.44
CA PRO A 232 -9.55 10.82 -1.33
C PRO A 232 -9.94 9.82 -2.42
N MET A 233 -8.95 9.14 -3.02
CA MET A 233 -9.23 8.09 -4.01
C MET A 233 -10.00 6.93 -3.38
N ARG A 234 -9.55 6.41 -2.23
CA ARG A 234 -10.22 5.31 -1.54
C ARG A 234 -11.65 5.68 -1.17
N VAL A 235 -11.87 6.89 -0.64
CA VAL A 235 -13.20 7.43 -0.32
C VAL A 235 -14.09 7.46 -1.56
N GLN A 236 -13.58 7.96 -2.69
CA GLN A 236 -14.33 8.01 -3.95
C GLN A 236 -14.74 6.62 -4.43
N GLN A 237 -13.81 5.65 -4.41
CA GLN A 237 -14.08 4.28 -4.84
C GLN A 237 -15.09 3.56 -3.93
N LEU A 238 -14.95 3.72 -2.61
CA LEU A 238 -15.85 3.08 -1.64
C LEU A 238 -17.24 3.72 -1.66
N THR A 239 -17.33 5.04 -1.84
CA THR A 239 -18.62 5.74 -2.02
C THR A 239 -19.32 5.27 -3.29
N ALA A 240 -18.57 5.07 -4.39
CA ALA A 240 -19.12 4.54 -5.63
C ALA A 240 -19.64 3.09 -5.51
N LEU A 241 -19.20 2.35 -4.49
CA LEU A 241 -19.70 1.02 -4.15
C LEU A 241 -20.77 1.03 -3.05
N ASP A 242 -21.24 2.20 -2.60
CA ASP A 242 -22.18 2.33 -1.48
C ASP A 242 -21.67 1.62 -0.21
N VAL A 243 -20.36 1.70 0.04
CA VAL A 243 -19.72 1.18 1.25
C VAL A 243 -19.70 2.28 2.30
N GLN A 244 -20.14 1.96 3.52
CA GLN A 244 -20.15 2.89 4.62
C GLN A 244 -18.72 3.23 5.06
N LEU A 245 -18.35 4.50 4.91
CA LEU A 245 -17.00 5.01 5.18
C LEU A 245 -16.79 5.49 6.61
N GLN A 246 -17.86 5.96 7.25
CA GLN A 246 -17.77 6.54 8.58
C GLN A 246 -17.97 5.46 9.63
N PRO A 247 -17.07 5.36 10.64
CA PRO A 247 -17.34 4.58 11.83
C PRO A 247 -18.50 5.25 12.56
N THR A 248 -19.71 4.82 12.25
CA THR A 248 -20.89 5.19 13.02
C THR A 248 -21.00 4.21 14.17
N LEU A 249 -21.60 4.64 15.29
CA LEU A 249 -21.91 3.71 16.37
C LEU A 249 -22.71 2.52 15.86
N LEU A 250 -23.58 2.72 14.85
CA LEU A 250 -24.39 1.70 14.17
C LEU A 250 -23.60 0.76 13.24
N GLY A 251 -22.39 1.15 12.84
CA GLY A 251 -21.51 0.37 11.96
C GLY A 251 -20.52 -0.51 12.72
N LEU A 252 -20.61 -0.57 14.05
CA LEU A 252 -19.78 -1.45 14.86
C LEU A 252 -20.33 -2.89 14.83
N PRO A 253 -19.46 -3.91 14.94
CA PRO A 253 -19.88 -5.29 15.19
C PRO A 253 -20.72 -5.42 16.48
N ASP A 254 -21.73 -6.28 16.45
CA ASP A 254 -22.69 -6.48 17.53
C ASP A 254 -22.03 -6.82 18.88
N GLU A 255 -20.86 -7.47 18.85
CA GLU A 255 -20.11 -7.85 20.06
C GLU A 255 -19.46 -6.68 20.79
N LEU A 256 -19.35 -5.51 20.13
CA LEU A 256 -18.75 -4.31 20.72
C LEU A 256 -19.76 -3.46 21.49
N TYR A 257 -21.05 -3.48 21.13
CA TYR A 257 -22.05 -2.65 21.81
C TYR A 257 -22.14 -2.95 23.31
N PRO A 258 -22.22 -4.21 23.79
CA PRO A 258 -22.24 -4.48 25.24
C PRO A 258 -20.96 -4.01 25.94
N LYS A 259 -19.81 -4.06 25.25
CA LYS A 259 -18.52 -3.62 25.80
C LYS A 259 -18.42 -2.11 25.94
N ILE A 260 -19.07 -1.35 25.06
CA ILE A 260 -19.09 0.11 25.07
C ILE A 260 -20.19 0.61 26.03
N LEU A 261 -21.41 0.09 25.87
CA LEU A 261 -22.60 0.54 26.60
C LEU A 261 -22.54 0.25 28.10
N LYS A 262 -21.79 -0.77 28.56
CA LYS A 262 -21.61 -1.06 29.99
C LYS A 262 -20.95 0.07 30.79
N TYR A 263 -20.30 1.03 30.13
CA TYR A 263 -19.66 2.18 30.76
C TYR A 263 -20.59 3.38 30.88
N LEU A 264 -21.81 3.31 30.32
CA LEU A 264 -22.80 4.36 30.40
C LEU A 264 -23.71 4.15 31.61
N ASP A 265 -24.08 5.25 32.26
CA ASP A 265 -25.09 5.21 33.32
C ASP A 265 -26.50 5.02 32.74
N ARG A 266 -27.47 4.76 33.63
CA ARG A 266 -28.86 4.49 33.21
C ARG A 266 -29.53 5.66 32.49
N LYS A 267 -29.15 6.91 32.81
CA LYS A 267 -29.69 8.11 32.14
C LYS A 267 -29.11 8.23 30.73
N GLN A 268 -27.82 7.98 30.57
CA GLN A 268 -27.09 7.97 29.30
C GLN A 268 -27.59 6.85 28.38
N LEU A 269 -27.81 5.64 28.91
CA LEU A 269 -28.40 4.53 28.14
C LEU A 269 -29.81 4.88 27.62
N ASN A 270 -30.64 5.54 28.43
CA ASN A 270 -31.95 6.00 27.98
C ASN A 270 -31.86 7.06 26.87
N VAL A 271 -30.82 7.89 26.86
CA VAL A 271 -30.57 8.84 25.76
C VAL A 271 -30.17 8.08 24.50
N VAL A 272 -29.22 7.14 24.60
CA VAL A 272 -28.76 6.31 23.48
C VAL A 272 -29.90 5.49 22.87
N ALA A 273 -30.76 4.90 23.71
CA ALA A 273 -31.92 4.13 23.28
C ALA A 273 -32.98 4.95 22.52
N LYS A 274 -32.99 6.28 22.68
CA LYS A 274 -33.90 7.18 21.96
C LYS A 274 -33.37 7.59 20.58
N VAL A 275 -32.08 7.38 20.30
CA VAL A 275 -31.47 7.81 19.03
C VAL A 275 -31.94 6.96 17.85
N ASN A 276 -31.98 5.63 18.00
CA ASN A 276 -32.42 4.71 16.95
C ASN A 276 -32.91 3.37 17.54
N ARG A 277 -33.79 2.67 16.80
CA ARG A 277 -34.33 1.35 17.15
C ARG A 277 -33.25 0.28 17.42
N GLN A 278 -32.17 0.27 16.68
CA GLN A 278 -31.07 -0.71 16.83
C GLN A 278 -30.24 -0.44 18.10
N LEU A 279 -30.00 0.82 18.44
CA LEU A 279 -29.34 1.18 19.71
C LEU A 279 -30.25 0.91 20.91
N ASN A 280 -31.56 1.03 20.73
CA ASN A 280 -32.54 0.66 21.74
C ASN A 280 -32.50 -0.83 22.06
N SER A 281 -32.40 -1.71 21.06
CA SER A 281 -32.25 -3.15 21.30
C SER A 281 -30.98 -3.44 22.08
N PHE A 282 -29.82 -2.93 21.64
CA PHE A 282 -28.56 -3.15 22.36
C PHE A 282 -28.53 -2.57 23.77
N SER A 283 -29.25 -1.47 24.03
CA SER A 283 -29.30 -0.86 25.36
C SER A 283 -30.14 -1.66 26.36
N LYS A 284 -31.06 -2.50 25.91
CA LYS A 284 -31.88 -3.36 26.78
C LYS A 284 -31.12 -4.58 27.30
N ASP A 285 -30.16 -5.06 26.53
CA ASP A 285 -29.41 -6.28 26.82
C ASP A 285 -28.21 -6.05 27.77
N VAL A 286 -27.95 -4.80 28.13
CA VAL A 286 -26.79 -4.39 28.93
C VAL A 286 -27.20 -4.02 30.34
N LYS A 287 -26.61 -4.71 31.33
CA LYS A 287 -26.70 -4.30 32.73
C LYS A 287 -25.63 -3.22 33.00
N PRO A 288 -26.02 -1.98 33.38
CA PRO A 288 -25.04 -0.96 33.75
C PRO A 288 -24.26 -1.40 34.99
N LYS A 289 -23.01 -0.95 35.09
CA LYS A 289 -22.17 -1.13 36.30
C LYS A 289 -22.70 -0.32 37.48
#